data_AF-A0A074V9V7-F1
#
_entry.id   AF-A0A074V9V7-F1
#
_cell.length_a   1.000
_cell.length_b   1.000
_cell.length_c   1.000
_cell.angle_alpha   90.00
_cell.angle_beta   90.00
_cell.angle_gamma   90.00
#
_symmetry.space_group_name_H-M   'P 1'
#
loop_
_entity.id
_entity.type
_entity.pdbx_description
1 polymer ?
#
loop_
_entity_poly.entity_id
_entity_poly.type
_entity_poly.pdbx_seq_one_letter_code
_entity_poly.pdbx_strand_id
1 'polypeptide(L)'
;VAPQKVNDSLGADILRLWGASTDYSGELAISDEILKRVSESYRRLRNTLRFLLANLSDFNPETDAVAISDMLELDRYALVLAQQLQERVANDHFTRYAFHF
;
A
#
# COMPACT_ATOMS: atom_id res chain seq x y z
N VAL A 1 -10.19 -7.76 -21.47
CA VAL A 1 -11.19 -7.74 -20.38
C VAL A 1 -11.81 -6.35 -20.31
N ALA A 2 -13.14 -6.21 -20.24
CA ALA A 2 -13.78 -4.89 -20.16
C ALA A 2 -13.65 -4.30 -18.74
N PRO A 3 -13.24 -3.03 -18.56
CA PRO A 3 -13.08 -2.41 -17.23
C PRO A 3 -14.34 -2.48 -16.36
N GLN A 4 -15.52 -2.26 -16.95
CA GLN A 4 -16.80 -2.32 -16.25
C GLN A 4 -17.03 -3.68 -15.58
N LYS A 5 -16.72 -4.77 -16.29
CA LYS A 5 -16.87 -6.14 -15.76
C LYS A 5 -16.01 -6.38 -14.53
N VAL A 6 -14.80 -5.83 -14.51
CA VAL A 6 -13.88 -5.96 -13.37
C VAL A 6 -14.35 -5.10 -12.20
N ASN A 7 -14.80 -3.87 -12.47
CA ASN A 7 -15.36 -3.00 -11.45
C ASN A 7 -16.56 -3.63 -10.74
N ASP A 8 -17.48 -4.22 -11.51
CA ASP A 8 -18.71 -4.81 -10.96
C ASP A 8 -18.45 -6.10 -10.15
N SER A 9 -17.32 -6.78 -10.39
CA SER A 9 -16.99 -8.05 -9.72
C SER A 9 -15.94 -7.93 -8.61
N LEU A 10 -14.86 -7.19 -8.84
CA LEU A 10 -13.71 -7.07 -7.96
C LEU A 10 -13.56 -5.68 -7.34
N GLY A 11 -14.23 -4.67 -7.90
CA GLY A 11 -14.15 -3.26 -7.48
C GLY A 11 -13.06 -2.47 -8.21
N ALA A 12 -13.28 -1.15 -8.32
CA ALA A 12 -12.37 -0.23 -9.03
C ALA A 12 -10.92 -0.25 -8.52
N ASP A 13 -10.71 -0.48 -7.21
CA ASP A 13 -9.37 -0.44 -6.64
C ASP A 13 -8.48 -1.59 -7.10
N ILE A 14 -9.06 -2.73 -7.51
CA ILE A 14 -8.28 -3.81 -8.12
C ILE A 14 -7.72 -3.39 -9.48
N LEU A 15 -8.50 -2.66 -10.28
CA LEU A 15 -8.02 -2.10 -11.54
C LEU A 15 -6.95 -1.02 -11.31
N ARG A 16 -7.16 -0.14 -10.32
CA ARG A 16 -6.17 0.91 -9.97
C ARG A 16 -4.87 0.29 -9.51
N LEU A 17 -4.94 -0.72 -8.65
CA LEU A 17 -3.75 -1.41 -8.15
C LEU A 17 -3.03 -2.16 -9.27
N TRP A 18 -3.76 -2.85 -10.16
CA TRP A 18 -3.17 -3.49 -11.35
C TRP A 18 -2.42 -2.47 -12.22
N GLY A 19 -3.05 -1.33 -12.52
CA GLY A 19 -2.45 -0.27 -13.32
C GLY A 19 -1.20 0.32 -12.66
N ALA A 20 -1.25 0.56 -11.35
CA ALA A 20 -0.10 1.05 -10.59
C ALA A 20 1.04 0.01 -10.49
N SER A 21 0.72 -1.28 -10.45
CA SER A 21 1.72 -2.35 -10.30
C SER A 21 2.30 -2.89 -11.61
N THR A 22 1.88 -2.37 -12.77
CA THR A 22 2.32 -2.86 -14.07
C THR A 22 3.23 -1.84 -14.73
N ASP A 23 4.32 -2.30 -15.35
CA ASP A 23 5.15 -1.46 -16.22
C ASP A 23 4.36 -1.06 -17.47
N TYR A 24 4.02 0.23 -17.55
CA TYR A 24 3.28 0.85 -18.64
C TYR A 24 4.17 1.50 -19.71
N SER A 25 5.49 1.30 -19.65
CA SER A 25 6.39 1.70 -20.73
C SER A 25 6.24 0.83 -21.99
N GLY A 26 5.71 -0.39 -21.84
CA GLY A 26 5.47 -1.34 -22.91
C GLY A 26 4.01 -1.75 -23.08
N GLU A 27 3.78 -2.89 -23.74
CA GLU A 27 2.44 -3.45 -23.91
C GLU A 27 1.90 -4.01 -22.59
N LEU A 28 0.69 -3.58 -22.22
CA LEU A 28 0.01 -4.02 -21.01
C LEU A 28 -0.80 -5.28 -21.26
N ALA A 29 -0.56 -6.32 -20.45
CA ALA A 29 -1.36 -7.53 -20.43
C ALA A 29 -2.35 -7.55 -19.27
N ILE A 30 -3.61 -7.89 -19.55
CA ILE A 30 -4.66 -8.08 -18.54
C ILE A 30 -5.40 -9.39 -18.77
N SER A 31 -5.47 -10.21 -17.72
CA SER A 31 -6.19 -11.48 -17.70
C SER A 31 -6.87 -11.70 -16.35
N ASP A 32 -7.85 -12.59 -16.30
CA ASP A 32 -8.53 -12.95 -15.05
C ASP A 32 -7.55 -13.53 -14.01
N GLU A 33 -6.51 -14.25 -14.47
CA GLU A 33 -5.45 -14.75 -13.59
C GLU A 33 -4.61 -13.62 -12.99
N ILE A 34 -4.23 -12.62 -13.79
CA ILE A 34 -3.52 -11.42 -13.30
C ILE A 34 -4.37 -10.69 -12.27
N LEU A 35 -5.65 -10.45 -12.58
CA LEU A 35 -6.57 -9.75 -11.68
C LEU A 35 -6.79 -10.52 -10.36
N LYS A 36 -6.80 -11.85 -10.40
CA LYS A 36 -6.85 -12.69 -9.19
C LYS A 36 -5.62 -12.50 -8.32
N ARG A 37 -4.42 -12.46 -8.90
CA ARG A 37 -3.16 -12.21 -8.16
C ARG A 37 -3.12 -10.80 -7.54
N VAL A 38 -3.61 -9.81 -8.27
CA VAL A 38 -3.75 -8.43 -7.77
C VAL A 38 -4.75 -8.37 -6.60
N SER A 39 -5.88 -9.07 -6.73
CA SER A 39 -6.89 -9.18 -5.66
C SER A 39 -6.35 -9.79 -4.38
N GLU A 40 -5.54 -10.85 -4.48
CA GLU A 40 -4.88 -11.44 -3.30
C GLU A 40 -3.88 -10.49 -2.65
N SER A 41 -3.12 -9.73 -3.45
CA SER A 41 -2.18 -8.73 -2.93
C SER A 41 -2.92 -7.58 -2.25
N TYR A 42 -4.01 -7.10 -2.84
CA TYR A 42 -4.90 -6.11 -2.23
C TYR A 42 -5.48 -6.61 -0.90
N ARG A 43 -5.96 -7.87 -0.85
CA ARG A 43 -6.50 -8.47 0.37
C ARG A 43 -5.45 -8.54 1.48
N ARG A 44 -4.20 -8.90 1.16
CA ARG A 44 -3.09 -8.89 2.13
C ARG A 44 -2.83 -7.48 2.65
N LEU A 45 -2.67 -6.49 1.77
CA LEU A 45 -2.46 -5.10 2.15
C LEU A 45 -3.59 -4.60 3.08
N ARG A 46 -4.84 -4.80 2.67
CA ARG A 46 -6.02 -4.40 3.45
C ARG A 46 -6.05 -5.06 4.82
N ASN A 47 -5.72 -6.35 4.91
CA ASN A 47 -5.70 -7.07 6.18
C ASN A 47 -4.60 -6.57 7.11
N THR A 48 -3.41 -6.25 6.59
CA THR A 48 -2.34 -5.63 7.37
C THR A 48 -2.75 -4.26 7.90
N LEU A 49 -3.32 -3.40 7.05
CA LEU A 49 -3.81 -2.09 7.47
C LEU A 49 -4.92 -2.20 8.52
N ARG A 50 -5.86 -3.13 8.33
CA ARG A 50 -6.91 -3.41 9.32
C ARG A 50 -6.32 -3.84 10.66
N PHE A 51 -5.32 -4.71 10.66
CA PHE A 51 -4.64 -5.15 11.88
C PHE A 51 -3.98 -3.96 12.58
N LEU A 52 -3.23 -3.13 11.86
CA LEU A 52 -2.59 -1.93 12.43
C LEU A 52 -3.62 -0.97 13.03
N LEU A 53 -4.69 -0.66 12.29
CA LEU A 53 -5.76 0.24 12.76
C LEU A 53 -6.50 -0.32 13.97
N ALA A 54 -6.71 -1.64 14.04
CA ALA A 54 -7.35 -2.28 15.19
C ALA A 54 -6.49 -2.17 16.46
N ASN A 55 -5.16 -2.11 16.35
CA ASN A 55 -4.25 -1.90 17.48
C ASN A 55 -4.14 -0.42 17.91
N LEU A 56 -4.82 0.49 17.21
CA LEU A 56 -4.84 1.92 17.53
C LEU A 56 -6.21 2.39 18.03
N SER A 57 -7.15 1.46 18.28
CA SER A 57 -8.55 1.82 18.59
C SER A 57 -8.73 2.62 19.87
N ASP A 58 -7.80 2.49 20.82
CA ASP A 58 -7.77 3.12 22.14
C ASP A 58 -6.56 4.05 22.32
N PHE A 59 -5.77 4.27 21.27
CA PHE A 59 -4.59 5.12 21.31
C PHE A 59 -4.96 6.58 21.00
N ASN A 60 -4.65 7.49 21.93
CA ASN A 60 -4.75 8.93 21.72
C ASN A 60 -3.34 9.55 21.56
N PRO A 61 -2.99 10.05 20.36
CA PRO A 61 -1.67 10.66 20.12
C PRO A 61 -1.33 11.85 21.01
N GLU A 62 -2.32 12.57 21.56
CA GLU A 62 -2.08 13.74 22.42
C GLU A 62 -1.68 13.38 23.85
N THR A 63 -2.12 12.21 24.34
CA THR A 63 -1.92 11.78 25.74
C THR A 63 -1.02 10.57 25.89
N ASP A 64 -0.99 9.69 24.88
CA ASP A 64 -0.38 8.36 24.99
C ASP A 64 0.93 8.25 24.20
N ALA A 65 1.23 9.22 23.34
CA ALA A 65 2.48 9.26 22.62
C ALA A 65 3.68 9.49 23.58
N VAL A 66 4.73 8.69 23.41
CA VAL A 66 5.97 8.79 24.19
C VAL A 66 7.06 9.54 23.42
N ALA A 67 8.01 10.12 24.15
CA ALA A 67 9.17 10.75 23.51
C ALA A 67 10.04 9.68 22.81
N ILE A 68 10.76 10.09 21.75
CA ILE A 68 11.65 9.19 20.98
C ILE A 68 12.71 8.52 21.88
N SER A 69 13.17 9.22 22.92
CA SER A 69 14.10 8.68 23.92
C SER A 69 13.53 7.51 24.70
N ASP A 70 12.21 7.48 24.88
CA ASP A 70 11.50 6.54 25.75
C ASP A 70 10.97 5.33 24.98
N MET A 71 11.05 5.37 23.65
CA MET A 71 10.72 4.25 22.75
C MET A 71 11.72 3.09 22.87
N LEU A 72 11.27 1.87 22.56
CA LEU A 72 12.19 0.75 22.39
C LEU A 72 13.04 0.97 21.13
N GLU A 73 14.19 0.32 21.07
CA GLU A 73 15.06 0.39 19.88
C GLU A 73 14.35 -0.12 18.63
N LEU A 74 13.50 -1.13 18.78
CA LEU A 74 12.68 -1.68 17.69
C LEU A 74 11.67 -0.65 17.16
N ASP A 75 11.05 0.16 18.02
CA ASP A 75 10.09 1.17 17.62
C ASP A 75 10.79 2.28 16.82
N ARG A 76 11.95 2.73 17.31
CA ARG A 76 12.79 3.70 16.58
C ARG A 76 13.23 3.16 15.22
N TYR A 77 13.60 1.89 15.14
CA TYR A 77 13.94 1.24 13.89
C TYR A 77 12.76 1.21 12.92
N ALA A 78 11.55 0.88 13.40
CA ALA A 78 10.33 0.91 12.58
C ALA A 78 10.02 2.32 12.05
N LEU A 79 10.23 3.37 12.85
CA LEU A 79 10.08 4.76 12.40
C LEU A 79 11.05 5.12 11.28
N VAL A 80 12.32 4.71 11.38
CA VAL A 80 13.31 4.92 10.31
C VAL A 80 12.90 4.22 9.02
N LEU A 81 12.44 2.96 9.10
CA LEU A 81 11.95 2.24 7.93
C LEU A 81 10.74 2.93 7.30
N ALA A 82 9.80 3.40 8.11
CA ALA A 82 8.62 4.12 7.63
C ALA A 82 9.00 5.42 6.92
N GLN A 83 9.93 6.20 7.49
CA GLN A 83 10.44 7.42 6.88
C GLN A 83 11.13 7.13 5.54
N GLN A 84 12.03 6.15 5.49
CA GLN A 84 12.73 5.77 4.26
C GLN A 84 11.76 5.33 3.16
N LEU A 85 10.69 4.60 3.53
CA LEU A 85 9.64 4.23 2.58
C LEU A 85 8.91 5.47 2.07
N GLN A 86 8.50 6.38 2.95
CA GLN A 86 7.82 7.62 2.57
C GLN A 86 8.65 8.48 1.63
N GLU A 87 9.95 8.64 1.94
CA GLU A 87 10.88 9.40 1.11
C GLU A 87 11.05 8.77 -0.27
N ARG A 88 11.22 7.45 -0.35
CA ARG A 88 11.28 6.73 -1.63
C ARG A 88 9.99 6.90 -2.44
N VAL A 89 8.84 6.70 -1.81
CA VAL A 89 7.54 6.84 -2.48
C VAL A 89 7.36 8.26 -3.00
N ALA A 90 7.54 9.27 -2.15
CA ALA A 90 7.32 10.67 -2.50
C ALA A 90 8.33 11.18 -3.54
N ASN A 91 9.63 10.92 -3.34
CA ASN A 91 10.69 11.59 -4.10
C ASN A 91 11.19 10.78 -5.30
N ASP A 92 11.11 9.45 -5.27
CA ASP A 92 11.68 8.58 -6.31
C ASP A 92 10.62 8.01 -7.26
N HIS A 93 9.50 7.55 -6.70
CA HIS A 93 8.42 6.90 -7.47
C HIS A 93 7.41 7.91 -8.02
N PHE A 94 6.81 8.76 -7.17
CA PHE A 94 5.73 9.64 -7.60
C PHE A 94 6.21 10.79 -8.51
N THR A 95 7.39 11.37 -8.25
CA THR A 95 7.95 12.49 -9.05
C THR A 95 8.21 12.13 -10.50
N ARG A 96 8.57 10.87 -10.76
CA ARG A 96 8.92 10.37 -12.11
C ARG A 96 7.82 9.54 -12.74
N TYR A 97 6.65 9.46 -12.12
CA TYR A 97 5.57 8.55 -12.54
C TYR A 97 6.14 7.14 -12.72
N ALA A 98 6.76 6.57 -11.69
CA ALA A 98 7.28 5.21 -11.65
C ALA A 98 6.58 4.46 -10.51
N PHE A 99 5.28 4.19 -10.71
CA PHE A 99 4.41 3.59 -9.67
C PHE A 99 4.59 2.08 -9.52
N HIS A 100 5.11 1.43 -10.56
CA HIS A 100 5.42 0.01 -10.56
C HIS A 100 6.73 -0.24 -9.80
N PHE A 101 6.81 -1.40 -9.14
CA PHE A 101 7.97 -1.85 -8.37
C PHE A 101 8.81 -2.82 -9.17
#